data_AF-A0A2D7Q820-F1
#
_entry.id   AF-A0A2D7Q820-F1
#
_cell.length_a   1.000
_cell.length_b   1.000
_cell.length_c   1.000
_cell.angle_alpha   90.00
_cell.angle_beta   90.00
_cell.angle_gamma   90.00
#
_symmetry.space_group_name_H-M   'P 1'
#
loop_
_entity.id
_entity.type
_entity.pdbx_description
1 polymer ?
#
loop_
_entity_poly.entity_id
_entity_poly.type
_entity_poly.pdbx_seq_one_letter_code
_entity_poly.pdbx_strand_id
1 'polypeptide(L)' 'MIKKKIEGSLLDVGEIMKIINNLKNLKISEMLKHPCIRKRYPLLLNGIDILEKILENFPIKQILVSQSGLTGGMIENLH' A
#
# COMPACT_ATOMS: atom_id res chain seq x y z
N MET A 1 12.95 12.93 -6.40
CA MET A 1 13.87 11.90 -5.85
C MET A 1 13.26 11.03 -4.74
N ILE A 2 11.92 10.76 -4.74
CA ILE A 2 11.26 9.91 -3.72
C ILE A 2 11.11 8.44 -4.19
N LYS A 3 11.22 8.20 -5.51
CA LYS A 3 10.95 6.89 -6.16
C LYS A 3 11.80 5.71 -5.63
N LYS A 4 12.95 5.93 -4.98
CA LYS A 4 13.83 4.82 -4.56
C LYS A 4 13.55 4.21 -3.18
N LYS A 5 12.66 4.76 -2.35
CA LYS A 5 12.63 4.38 -0.91
C LYS A 5 11.90 3.09 -0.56
N ILE A 6 11.03 2.55 -1.43
CA ILE A 6 10.17 1.39 -1.10
C ILE A 6 10.23 0.25 -2.14
N GLU A 7 10.93 0.44 -3.26
CA GLU A 7 11.07 -0.62 -4.28
C GLU A 7 11.82 -1.82 -3.68
N GLY A 8 11.31 -3.03 -3.93
CA GLY A 8 11.93 -4.26 -3.45
C GLY A 8 11.83 -4.47 -1.93
N SER A 9 11.08 -3.62 -1.21
CA SER A 9 10.86 -3.80 0.22
C SER A 9 9.97 -5.01 0.47
N LEU A 10 10.37 -5.85 1.41
CA LEU A 10 9.61 -7.02 1.84
C LEU A 10 8.91 -6.68 3.16
N LEU A 11 7.59 -6.70 3.15
CA LEU A 11 6.76 -6.30 4.29
C LEU A 11 6.08 -7.52 4.90
N ASP A 12 6.17 -7.67 6.21
CA ASP A 12 5.43 -8.70 6.95
C ASP A 12 3.94 -8.37 7.02
N VAL A 13 3.10 -9.37 6.75
CA VAL A 13 1.64 -9.19 6.76
C VAL A 13 1.12 -8.81 8.14
N GLY A 14 1.71 -9.32 9.22
CA GLY A 14 1.35 -8.94 10.59
C GLY A 14 1.63 -7.46 10.87
N GLU A 15 2.74 -6.92 10.37
CA GLU A 15 3.04 -5.48 10.46
C GLU A 15 2.07 -4.63 9.64
N ILE A 16 1.74 -5.08 8.42
CA ILE A 16 0.73 -4.42 7.57
C ILE A 16 -0.62 -4.36 8.30
N MET A 17 -1.07 -5.47 8.89
CA MET A 17 -2.33 -5.53 9.62
C MET A 17 -2.36 -4.59 10.83
N LYS A 18 -1.25 -4.45 11.56
CA LYS A 18 -1.13 -3.46 12.65
C LYS A 18 -1.28 -2.04 12.12
N ILE A 19 -0.65 -1.72 10.99
CA ILE A 19 -0.76 -0.39 10.36
C ILE A 19 -2.19 -0.13 9.90
N ILE A 20 -2.84 -1.10 9.25
CA ILE A 20 -4.25 -1.01 8.83
C ILE A 20 -5.15 -0.70 10.03
N ASN A 21 -4.99 -1.43 11.13
CA ASN A 21 -5.77 -1.20 12.35
C ASN A 21 -5.54 0.20 12.93
N ASN A 22 -4.29 0.69 12.92
CA ASN A 22 -4.00 2.07 13.34
C ASN A 22 -4.69 3.10 12.43
N LEU A 23 -4.63 2.90 11.12
CA LEU A 23 -5.23 3.82 10.13
C LEU A 23 -6.75 3.89 10.25
N LYS A 24 -7.42 2.74 10.48
CA LYS A 24 -8.88 2.68 10.67
C LYS A 24 -9.35 3.43 11.93
N ASN A 25 -8.47 3.60 12.92
CA ASN A 25 -8.76 4.31 14.17
C ASN A 25 -8.42 5.81 14.13
N LEU A 26 -7.77 6.30 13.07
CA LEU A 26 -7.45 7.73 12.93
C LEU A 26 -8.67 8.55 12.52
N LYS A 27 -8.72 9.80 12.99
CA LYS A 27 -9.67 10.77 12.45
C LYS A 27 -9.23 11.20 11.05
N ILE A 28 -10.21 11.52 10.21
CA ILE A 28 -9.99 12.07 8.86
C ILE A 28 -9.02 13.27 8.90
N SER A 29 -9.20 14.16 9.87
CA SER A 29 -8.35 15.34 10.06
C SER A 29 -6.88 15.02 10.37
N GLU A 30 -6.61 13.86 10.97
CA GLU A 30 -5.25 13.36 11.26
C GLU A 30 -4.65 12.72 10.00
N MET A 31 -5.43 11.93 9.28
CA MET A 31 -5.02 11.33 8.01
C MET A 31 -4.64 12.40 6.96
N LEU A 32 -5.40 13.49 6.89
CA LEU A 32 -5.14 14.61 5.97
C LEU A 32 -3.86 15.40 6.30
N LYS A 33 -3.38 15.34 7.56
CA LYS A 33 -2.11 15.94 7.97
C LYS A 33 -0.91 15.05 7.65
N HIS A 34 -1.12 13.74 7.46
CA HIS A 34 -0.03 12.79 7.28
C HIS A 34 0.60 12.90 5.87
N PRO A 35 1.93 13.04 5.76
CA PRO A 35 2.61 13.36 4.50
C PRO A 35 2.43 12.29 3.42
N CYS A 36 2.32 11.01 3.80
CA CYS A 36 2.13 9.90 2.85
C CYS A 36 0.66 9.67 2.48
N ILE A 37 -0.30 10.23 3.23
CA ILE A 37 -1.74 9.92 3.08
C ILE A 37 -2.49 11.08 2.43
N ARG A 38 -2.17 12.33 2.76
CA ARG A 38 -2.92 13.53 2.36
C ARG A 38 -3.42 13.52 0.92
N LYS A 39 -2.58 13.15 -0.05
CA LYS A 39 -2.92 13.13 -1.49
C LYS A 39 -3.71 11.88 -1.94
N ARG A 40 -3.71 10.82 -1.15
CA ARG A 40 -4.30 9.50 -1.46
C ARG A 40 -5.54 9.18 -0.63
N TYR A 41 -5.83 10.00 0.38
CA TYR A 41 -6.92 9.81 1.33
C TYR A 41 -8.27 9.40 0.70
N PRO A 42 -8.75 10.02 -0.41
CA PRO A 42 -10.10 9.73 -0.93
C PRO A 42 -10.39 8.26 -1.23
N LEU A 43 -9.35 7.48 -1.55
CA LEU A 43 -9.47 6.05 -1.88
C LEU A 43 -8.69 5.14 -0.93
N LEU A 44 -8.06 5.71 0.10
CA LEU A 44 -7.16 4.96 0.98
C LEU A 44 -7.89 3.84 1.72
N LEU A 45 -9.03 4.15 2.35
CA LEU A 45 -9.78 3.18 3.15
C LEU A 45 -10.34 2.05 2.29
N ASN A 46 -10.88 2.38 1.11
CA ASN A 46 -11.36 1.37 0.15
C ASN A 46 -10.22 0.45 -0.31
N GLY A 47 -9.04 1.01 -0.58
CA GLY A 47 -7.86 0.22 -0.96
C GLY A 47 -7.37 -0.68 0.18
N ILE A 48 -7.44 -0.19 1.43
CA ILE A 48 -7.12 -0.96 2.63
C ILE A 48 -8.09 -2.15 2.79
N ASP A 49 -9.39 -1.93 2.61
CA ASP A 49 -10.38 -3.00 2.75
C ASP A 49 -10.21 -4.09 1.69
N ILE A 50 -9.87 -3.72 0.46
CA ILE A 50 -9.54 -4.69 -0.60
C ILE A 50 -8.28 -5.49 -0.21
N LEU A 51 -7.23 -4.81 0.25
CA LEU A 51 -5.99 -5.47 0.66
C LEU A 51 -6.23 -6.43 1.83
N GLU A 52 -6.98 -6.00 2.84
CA GLU A 52 -7.33 -6.81 4.00
C GLU A 52 -8.08 -8.09 3.58
N LYS A 53 -9.08 -7.95 2.71
CA LYS A 53 -9.82 -9.09 2.16
C LYS A 53 -8.93 -10.06 1.37
N ILE A 54 -7.96 -9.56 0.62
CA ILE A 54 -6.96 -10.43 -0.04
C ILE A 54 -6.14 -11.17 1.04
N LEU A 55 -5.59 -10.46 2.03
CA LEU A 55 -4.74 -11.06 3.05
C LEU A 55 -5.47 -12.07 3.95
N GLU A 56 -6.76 -11.90 4.17
CA GLU A 56 -7.60 -12.88 4.89
C GLU A 56 -7.85 -14.16 4.09
N ASN A 57 -7.93 -14.07 2.76
CA ASN A 57 -8.29 -15.20 1.89
C ASN A 57 -7.08 -15.98 1.35
N PHE A 58 -5.89 -15.37 1.37
CA PHE A 58 -4.66 -15.99 0.85
C PHE A 58 -3.62 -16.13 1.97
N PRO A 59 -2.95 -17.29 2.12
CA PRO A 59 -1.96 -17.53 3.18
C PRO A 59 -0.62 -16.83 2.87
N ILE A 60 -0.64 -15.50 2.77
CA ILE A 60 0.52 -14.65 2.47
C ILE A 60 1.19 -14.28 3.78
N LYS A 61 2.51 -14.51 3.88
CA LYS A 61 3.31 -14.09 5.05
C LYS A 61 4.00 -12.75 4.83
N GLN A 62 4.45 -12.51 3.61
CA GLN A 62 5.21 -11.31 3.25
C GLN A 62 4.80 -10.81 1.87
N ILE A 63 4.86 -9.49 1.67
CA ILE A 63 4.55 -8.82 0.41
C ILE A 63 5.81 -8.11 -0.09
N LEU A 64 6.21 -8.43 -1.32
CA LEU A 64 7.24 -7.67 -2.02
C LEU A 64 6.61 -6.46 -2.70
N VAL A 65 7.09 -5.26 -2.39
CA VAL A 65 6.57 -4.01 -2.95
C VAL A 65 7.31 -3.66 -4.23
N SER A 66 6.55 -3.34 -5.28
CA SER A 66 7.08 -2.77 -6.51
C SER A 66 6.30 -1.53 -6.95
N GLN A 67 7.01 -0.57 -7.51
CA GLN A 67 6.51 0.60 -8.22
C GLN A 67 6.43 0.36 -9.74
N SER A 68 7.02 -0.74 -10.23
CA SER A 68 6.86 -1.21 -11.59
C SER A 68 5.49 -1.88 -11.72
N GLY A 69 4.49 -1.08 -12.09
CA GLY A 69 3.15 -1.56 -12.40
C GLY A 69 2.93 -1.73 -13.89
N LEU A 70 1.67 -1.70 -14.30
CA LEU A 70 1.22 -1.87 -15.69
C LEU A 70 2.03 -1.03 -16.70
N THR A 71 2.25 0.27 -16.41
CA THR A 71 3.01 1.14 -17.32
C THR A 71 4.44 0.67 -17.55
N GLY A 72 5.10 0.09 -16.53
CA GLY A 72 6.45 -0.47 -16.66
C GLY A 72 6.44 -1.66 -17.61
N GLY A 73 5.55 -2.62 -17.39
CA GLY A 73 5.42 -3.80 -18.26
C GLY A 73 5.01 -3.47 -19.70
N MET A 74 4.18 -2.43 -19.90
CA MET A 74 3.84 -1.97 -21.25
C MET A 74 5.04 -1.42 -22.01
N ILE A 75 5.95 -0.71 -21.34
CA ILE A 75 7.17 -0.17 -21.95
C ILE A 75 8.15 -1.31 -22.27
N GLU A 76 8.34 -2.24 -21.34
CA GLU A 76 9.21 -3.40 -21.54
C GLU A 76 8.76 -4.26 -22.73
N ASN A 77 7.45 -4.43 -22.93
CA ASN A 77 6.90 -5.23 -24.03
C ASN A 77 7.00 -4.56 -25.42
N LEU A 78 7.36 -3.28 -25.48
CA LEU A 78 7.60 -2.56 -26.75
C LEU A 78 9.05 -2.68 -27.24
N HIS A 79 9.93 -3.29 -26.44
CA HIS A 79 11.35 -3.50 -26.70
C HIS A 79 11.70 -4.98 -26.81
#